data_AF-A0A6L9LGD2-F1
#
_entry.id   AF-A0A6L9LGD2-F1
#
_cell.length_a   1.000
_cell.length_b   1.000
_cell.length_c   1.000
_cell.angle_alpha   90.00
_cell.angle_beta   90.00
_cell.angle_gamma   90.00
#
_symmetry.space_group_name_H-M   'P 1'
#
loop_
_entity.id
_entity.type
_entity.pdbx_description
1 polymer ?
#
loop_
_entity_poly.entity_id
_entity_poly.type
_entity_poly.pdbx_seq_one_letter_code
_entity_poly.pdbx_strand_id
1 'polypeptide(L)'
;MKYDLSINTLLTIIFAFSSAVLVVILQRRTERLKIVENQLSDKKYKMYSELLYIFFDVSMSEKTGENISQQDLMKRLIAIKRDMYLYAPDEIFRGFTKWLLDLNSHDNPTKQFKDYYELIKLIRKDMGNRATKLSLDDFMLFYMQSREEYEKFKSQNGW
;
A
#
# COMPACT_ATOMS: atom_id res chain seq x y z
N MET A 1 50.02 28.09 36.35
CA MET A 1 48.68 27.56 36.66
C MET A 1 48.66 26.09 36.26
N LYS A 2 49.00 25.18 37.19
CA LYS A 2 48.97 23.72 36.93
C LYS A 2 47.54 23.25 37.16
N TYR A 3 46.87 22.84 36.09
CA TYR A 3 45.57 22.19 36.19
C TYR A 3 45.80 20.75 36.68
N ASP A 4 45.61 20.50 37.98
CA ASP A 4 45.39 19.12 38.46
C ASP A 4 43.98 18.74 38.03
N LEU A 5 43.85 18.17 36.83
CA LEU A 5 42.59 17.60 36.39
C LEU A 5 42.31 16.37 37.24
N SER A 6 41.24 16.41 38.05
CA SER A 6 40.81 15.23 38.79
C SER A 6 40.47 14.11 37.81
N ILE A 7 40.79 12.86 38.16
CA ILE A 7 40.46 11.67 37.35
C ILE A 7 38.96 11.63 37.02
N ASN A 8 38.12 12.08 37.94
CA ASN A 8 36.67 12.18 37.75
C ASN A 8 36.29 13.17 36.64
N THR A 9 37.01 14.28 36.50
CA THR A 9 36.80 15.26 35.42
C THR A 9 37.20 14.70 34.05
N LEU A 10 38.27 13.89 33.98
CA LEU A 10 38.64 13.21 32.73
C LEU A 10 37.58 12.18 32.33
N LEU A 11 37.06 11.41 33.29
CA LEU A 11 36.02 10.42 33.05
C LEU A 11 34.72 11.05 32.55
N THR A 12 34.29 12.19 33.10
CA THR A 12 33.07 12.87 32.64
C THR A 12 33.21 13.43 31.23
N ILE A 13 34.38 13.95 30.86
CA ILE A 13 34.66 14.43 29.51
C ILE A 13 34.62 13.28 28.50
N ILE A 14 35.28 12.16 28.80
CA ILE A 14 35.27 10.96 27.94
C ILE A 14 33.84 10.44 27.80
N PHE A 15 33.08 10.39 28.89
CA PHE A 15 31.70 9.93 28.87
C PHE A 15 30.80 10.85 28.03
N ALA A 16 30.92 12.18 28.19
CA ALA A 16 30.18 13.16 27.41
C ALA A 16 30.52 13.06 25.92
N PHE A 17 31.81 12.94 25.59
CA PHE A 17 32.26 12.75 24.22
C PHE A 17 31.72 11.45 23.60
N SER A 18 31.81 10.34 24.32
CA SER A 18 31.28 9.05 23.86
C SER A 18 29.77 9.09 23.63
N SER A 19 29.04 9.76 24.52
CA SER A 19 27.59 9.94 24.42
C SER A 19 27.22 10.79 23.20
N ALA A 20 27.95 11.89 22.95
CA ALA A 20 27.75 12.71 21.76
C ALA A 20 27.99 11.93 20.46
N VAL A 21 29.05 11.12 20.41
CA VAL A 21 29.36 10.27 19.25
C VAL A 21 28.24 9.24 19.02
N LEU A 22 27.74 8.58 20.07
CA LEU A 22 26.63 7.63 19.97
C LEU A 22 25.35 8.28 19.43
N VAL A 23 25.01 9.47 19.92
CA VAL A 23 23.84 10.24 19.44
C VAL A 23 23.95 10.52 17.94
N VAL A 24 25.11 10.98 17.47
CA VAL A 24 25.34 11.27 16.04
C VAL A 24 25.22 9.99 15.20
N ILE A 25 25.74 8.86 15.67
CA ILE A 25 25.62 7.58 14.95
C ILE A 25 24.16 7.13 14.86
N LEU A 26 23.42 7.20 15.97
CA LEU A 26 22.00 6.84 16.01
C LEU A 26 21.18 7.74 15.10
N GLN A 27 21.40 9.06 15.16
CA GLN A 27 20.71 10.02 14.30
C GLN A 27 20.92 9.70 12.81
N ARG A 28 22.18 9.49 12.40
CA ARG A 28 22.49 9.14 10.99
C ARG A 28 21.87 7.83 10.55
N ARG A 29 21.77 6.84 11.43
CA ARG A 29 21.10 5.56 11.14
C ARG A 29 19.59 5.78 10.96
N THR A 30 18.96 6.51 11.87
CA THR A 30 17.53 6.83 11.80
C THR A 30 17.18 7.64 10.56
N GLU A 31 18.01 8.62 10.18
CA GLU A 31 17.82 9.41 8.96
C GLU A 31 17.88 8.53 7.71
N ARG A 32 18.87 7.63 7.62
CA ARG A 32 18.98 6.70 6.49
C ARG A 32 17.78 5.75 6.41
N LEU A 33 17.35 5.20 7.55
CA LEU A 33 16.17 4.33 7.61
C LEU A 33 14.93 5.10 7.13
N LYS A 34 14.72 6.31 7.64
CA LYS A 34 13.60 7.16 7.23
C LYS A 34 13.62 7.49 5.73
N ILE A 35 14.79 7.74 5.15
CA ILE A 35 14.92 7.98 3.70
C ILE A 35 14.51 6.73 2.92
N VAL A 36 15.01 5.55 3.31
CA VAL A 36 14.69 4.28 2.64
C VAL A 36 13.20 3.95 2.79
N GLU A 37 12.63 4.12 3.98
CA GLU A 37 11.21 3.91 4.26
C GLU A 37 10.32 4.86 3.45
N ASN A 38 10.69 6.15 3.38
CA ASN A 38 9.96 7.13 2.57
C ASN A 38 10.02 6.78 1.08
N GLN A 39 11.21 6.45 0.56
CA GLN A 39 11.36 6.05 -0.84
C GLN A 39 10.55 4.79 -1.15
N LEU A 40 10.58 3.79 -0.27
CA LEU A 40 9.77 2.58 -0.42
C LEU A 40 8.27 2.91 -0.36
N SER A 41 7.85 3.75 0.58
CA SER A 41 6.47 4.21 0.71
C SER A 41 5.99 4.94 -0.55
N ASP A 42 6.80 5.80 -1.15
CA ASP A 42 6.47 6.50 -2.39
C ASP A 42 6.31 5.54 -3.56
N LYS A 43 7.17 4.51 -3.65
CA LYS A 43 7.07 3.46 -4.68
C LYS A 43 5.81 2.61 -4.50
N LYS A 44 5.53 2.19 -3.26
CA LYS A 44 4.30 1.48 -2.89
C LYS A 44 3.05 2.30 -3.23
N TYR A 45 3.03 3.57 -2.85
CA TYR A 45 1.91 4.48 -3.13
C TYR A 45 1.59 4.52 -4.63
N LYS A 46 2.62 4.78 -5.47
CA LYS A 46 2.44 4.84 -6.93
C LYS A 46 1.90 3.55 -7.52
N MET A 47 2.44 2.41 -7.09
CA MET A 47 1.97 1.10 -7.54
C MET A 47 0.52 0.84 -7.11
N TYR A 48 0.17 1.09 -5.84
CA TYR A 48 -1.17 0.84 -5.33
C TYR A 48 -2.20 1.81 -5.91
N SER A 49 -1.84 3.07 -6.15
CA SER A 49 -2.72 4.02 -6.84
C SER A 49 -2.98 3.57 -8.27
N GLU A 50 -1.94 3.08 -8.96
CA GLU A 50 -2.07 2.59 -10.34
C GLU A 50 -3.01 1.39 -10.44
N LEU A 51 -2.93 0.47 -9.47
CA LEU A 51 -3.88 -0.65 -9.37
C LEU A 51 -5.32 -0.18 -9.19
N LEU A 52 -5.54 0.80 -8.30
CA LEU A 52 -6.87 1.39 -8.10
C LEU A 52 -7.38 2.07 -9.37
N TYR A 53 -6.54 2.83 -10.06
CA TYR A 53 -6.92 3.47 -11.33
C TYR A 53 -7.32 2.45 -12.39
N ILE A 54 -6.53 1.39 -12.60
CA ILE A 54 -6.90 0.33 -13.54
C ILE A 54 -8.29 -0.23 -13.23
N PHE A 55 -8.59 -0.49 -11.96
CA PHE A 55 -9.90 -1.01 -11.58
C PHE A 55 -11.03 -0.02 -11.95
N PHE A 56 -10.89 1.26 -11.60
CA PHE A 56 -11.93 2.26 -11.93
C PHE A 56 -12.04 2.50 -13.42
N ASP A 57 -10.93 2.59 -14.14
CA ASP A 57 -10.93 2.82 -15.57
C ASP A 57 -11.63 1.67 -16.31
N VAL A 58 -11.35 0.42 -15.93
CA VAL A 58 -12.00 -0.76 -16.54
C VAL A 58 -13.48 -0.83 -16.15
N SER A 59 -13.79 -0.66 -14.86
CA SER A 59 -15.14 -0.88 -14.32
C SER A 59 -16.12 0.26 -14.61
N MET A 60 -15.62 1.48 -14.85
CA MET A 60 -16.40 2.68 -15.13
C MET A 60 -16.33 3.11 -16.61
N SER A 61 -15.58 2.40 -17.46
CA SER A 61 -15.40 2.72 -18.89
C SER A 61 -16.72 2.95 -19.64
N GLU A 62 -17.74 2.14 -19.35
CA GLU A 62 -19.09 2.29 -19.93
C GLU A 62 -19.80 3.58 -19.48
N LYS A 63 -19.54 4.05 -18.25
CA LYS A 63 -20.17 5.25 -17.67
C LYS A 63 -19.41 6.53 -18.05
N THR A 64 -18.09 6.47 -18.23
CA THR A 64 -17.25 7.64 -18.58
C THR A 64 -17.14 7.86 -20.09
N GLY A 65 -17.38 6.82 -20.90
CA GLY A 65 -17.14 6.87 -22.35
C GLY A 65 -15.66 6.82 -22.74
N GLU A 66 -14.76 6.71 -21.76
CA GLU A 66 -13.33 6.58 -21.96
C GLU A 66 -12.95 5.10 -22.01
N ASN A 67 -12.73 4.59 -23.21
CA ASN A 67 -12.25 3.22 -23.41
C ASN A 67 -10.72 3.19 -23.40
N ILE A 68 -10.14 2.59 -22.35
CA ILE A 68 -8.72 2.29 -22.32
C ILE A 68 -8.40 1.21 -23.36
N SER A 69 -7.38 1.47 -24.17
CA SER A 69 -6.91 0.47 -25.13
C SER A 69 -6.37 -0.77 -24.40
N GLN A 70 -6.65 -1.96 -24.93
CA GLN A 70 -6.13 -3.22 -24.38
C GLN A 70 -4.60 -3.23 -24.27
N GLN A 71 -3.91 -2.58 -25.21
CA GLN A 71 -2.46 -2.46 -25.18
C GLN A 71 -1.98 -1.59 -24.00
N ASP A 72 -2.68 -0.50 -23.71
CA ASP A 72 -2.35 0.38 -22.59
C ASP A 72 -2.61 -0.30 -21.24
N LEU A 73 -3.75 -0.96 -21.10
CA LEU A 73 -4.08 -1.78 -19.93
C LEU A 73 -2.98 -2.83 -19.66
N MET A 74 -2.53 -3.54 -20.71
CA MET A 74 -1.48 -4.54 -20.58
C MET A 74 -0.15 -3.93 -20.14
N LYS A 75 0.24 -2.78 -20.70
CA LYS A 75 1.47 -2.06 -20.29
C LYS A 75 1.41 -1.67 -18.81
N ARG A 76 0.29 -1.13 -18.36
CA ARG A 76 0.07 -0.72 -16.96
C ARG A 76 0.09 -1.92 -16.02
N LEU A 77 -0.56 -3.03 -16.39
CA LEU A 77 -0.51 -4.29 -15.63
C LEU A 77 0.91 -4.87 -15.52
N ILE A 78 1.70 -4.84 -16.59
CA ILE A 78 3.11 -5.27 -16.56
C ILE A 78 3.93 -4.38 -15.63
N ALA A 79 3.71 -3.06 -15.65
CA ALA A 79 4.38 -2.13 -14.76
C ALA A 79 4.05 -2.43 -13.27
N ILE A 80 2.77 -2.64 -12.95
CA ILE A 80 2.35 -3.05 -11.59
C ILE A 80 3.01 -4.36 -11.19
N LYS A 81 2.99 -5.40 -12.05
CA LYS A 81 3.61 -6.69 -11.74
C LYS A 81 5.09 -6.54 -11.40
N ARG A 82 5.83 -5.77 -12.20
CA ARG A 82 7.25 -5.48 -11.96
C ARG A 82 7.46 -4.78 -10.63
N ASP A 83 6.71 -3.71 -10.37
CA ASP A 83 6.87 -2.90 -9.18
C ASP A 83 6.42 -3.68 -7.91
N MET A 84 5.40 -4.52 -8.03
CA MET A 84 4.91 -5.38 -6.95
C MET A 84 5.90 -6.46 -6.57
N TYR A 85 6.59 -7.04 -7.55
CA TYR A 85 7.66 -7.99 -7.30
C TYR A 85 8.83 -7.36 -6.51
N LEU A 86 9.08 -6.06 -6.67
CA LEU A 86 10.18 -5.36 -6.01
C LEU A 86 9.81 -4.79 -4.64
N TYR A 87 8.60 -4.24 -4.50
CA TYR A 87 8.27 -3.36 -3.37
C TYR A 87 7.12 -3.86 -2.50
N ALA A 88 6.29 -4.79 -2.97
CA ALA A 88 5.12 -5.22 -2.22
C ALA A 88 5.48 -6.26 -1.15
N PRO A 89 4.84 -6.22 0.02
CA PRO A 89 4.88 -7.32 0.97
C PRO A 89 4.30 -8.60 0.35
N ASP A 90 4.81 -9.75 0.79
CA ASP A 90 4.41 -11.06 0.31
C ASP A 90 2.90 -11.31 0.33
N GLU A 91 2.19 -10.83 1.35
CA GLU A 91 0.73 -10.98 1.46
C GLU A 91 -0.01 -10.25 0.35
N ILE A 92 0.44 -9.04 0.00
CA ILE A 92 -0.15 -8.25 -1.09
C ILE A 92 0.22 -8.88 -2.44
N PHE A 93 1.47 -9.32 -2.61
CA PHE A 93 1.91 -10.01 -3.81
C PHE A 93 1.07 -11.27 -4.09
N ARG A 94 0.84 -12.11 -3.06
CA ARG A 94 -0.02 -13.29 -3.16
C ARG A 94 -1.48 -12.92 -3.40
N GLY A 95 -2.00 -11.91 -2.70
CA GLY A 95 -3.38 -11.43 -2.88
C GLY A 95 -3.65 -10.94 -4.30
N PHE A 96 -2.73 -10.17 -4.88
CA PHE A 96 -2.83 -9.71 -6.27
C PHE A 96 -2.70 -10.86 -7.27
N THR A 97 -1.77 -11.79 -7.03
CA THR A 97 -1.62 -12.97 -7.88
C THR A 97 -2.89 -13.81 -7.89
N LYS A 98 -3.48 -14.05 -6.72
CA LYS A 98 -4.76 -14.74 -6.57
C LYS A 98 -5.86 -14.02 -7.34
N TRP A 99 -6.01 -12.71 -7.12
CA TRP A 99 -7.01 -11.91 -7.82
C TRP A 99 -6.87 -12.00 -9.36
N LEU A 100 -5.65 -11.88 -9.90
CA LEU A 100 -5.42 -12.02 -11.34
C LEU A 100 -5.74 -13.42 -11.89
N LEU A 101 -5.47 -14.48 -11.13
CA LEU A 101 -5.84 -15.84 -11.53
C LEU A 101 -7.37 -16.01 -11.51
N ASP A 102 -8.03 -15.47 -10.51
CA ASP A 102 -9.48 -15.50 -10.34
C ASP A 102 -10.23 -14.68 -11.41
N LEU A 103 -9.59 -13.68 -12.04
CA LEU A 103 -10.16 -12.97 -13.21
C LEU A 103 -10.32 -13.88 -14.44
N ASN A 104 -9.46 -14.91 -14.59
CA ASN A 104 -9.48 -15.80 -15.76
C ASN A 104 -10.44 -16.98 -15.58
N SER A 105 -10.71 -17.38 -14.33
CA SER A 105 -11.83 -18.27 -14.02
C SER A 105 -13.12 -17.50 -14.25
N HIS A 106 -13.92 -17.87 -15.24
CA HIS A 106 -15.19 -17.24 -15.60
C HIS A 106 -16.30 -17.39 -14.52
N ASP A 107 -15.90 -17.66 -13.26
CA ASP A 107 -16.78 -17.92 -12.15
C ASP A 107 -17.14 -16.63 -11.42
N ASN A 108 -18.44 -16.39 -11.36
CA ASN A 108 -19.14 -15.45 -10.48
C ASN A 108 -18.51 -14.04 -10.37
N PRO A 109 -19.02 -13.04 -11.14
CA PRO A 109 -18.59 -11.65 -11.06
C PRO A 109 -18.57 -11.07 -9.63
N THR A 110 -19.45 -11.52 -8.74
CA THR A 110 -19.49 -11.05 -7.35
C THR A 110 -18.28 -11.51 -6.53
N LYS A 111 -17.73 -12.69 -6.82
CA LYS A 111 -16.50 -13.20 -6.20
C LYS A 111 -15.32 -12.30 -6.57
N GLN A 112 -15.24 -11.86 -7.83
CA GLN A 112 -14.15 -10.97 -8.29
C GLN A 112 -14.14 -9.64 -7.52
N PHE A 113 -15.31 -9.05 -7.22
CA PHE A 113 -15.40 -7.87 -6.37
C PHE A 113 -15.01 -8.14 -4.91
N LYS A 114 -15.41 -9.29 -4.36
CA LYS A 114 -15.03 -9.71 -2.99
C LYS A 114 -13.51 -9.90 -2.87
N ASP A 115 -12.90 -10.61 -3.81
CA ASP A 115 -11.45 -10.84 -3.85
C ASP A 115 -10.67 -9.53 -4.07
N TYR A 116 -11.17 -8.63 -4.93
CA TYR A 116 -10.58 -7.30 -5.10
C TYR A 116 -10.64 -6.46 -3.82
N TYR A 117 -11.78 -6.43 -3.13
CA TYR A 117 -11.93 -5.71 -1.87
C TYR A 117 -10.96 -6.22 -0.80
N GLU A 118 -10.78 -7.54 -0.66
CA GLU A 118 -9.82 -8.10 0.30
C GLU A 118 -8.37 -7.69 -0.04
N LEU A 119 -8.01 -7.63 -1.33
CA LEU A 119 -6.72 -7.07 -1.76
C LEU A 119 -6.57 -5.60 -1.36
N ILE A 120 -7.58 -4.76 -1.62
CA ILE A 120 -7.55 -3.34 -1.25
C ILE A 120 -7.45 -3.16 0.26
N LYS A 121 -8.11 -4.00 1.05
CA LYS A 121 -8.02 -3.99 2.50
C LYS A 121 -6.60 -4.32 3.01
N LEU A 122 -5.90 -5.26 2.38
CA LEU A 122 -4.48 -5.54 2.67
C LEU A 122 -3.61 -4.33 2.34
N ILE A 123 -3.81 -3.74 1.16
CA ILE A 123 -3.10 -2.54 0.71
C ILE A 123 -3.31 -1.37 1.68
N ARG A 124 -4.55 -1.13 2.12
CA ARG A 124 -4.86 -0.09 3.10
C ARG A 124 -4.10 -0.28 4.41
N LYS A 125 -4.00 -1.52 4.90
CA LYS A 125 -3.23 -1.85 6.12
C LYS A 125 -1.74 -1.59 5.94
N ASP A 126 -1.15 -1.96 4.80
CA ASP A 126 0.26 -1.69 4.47
C ASP A 126 0.54 -0.18 4.38
N MET A 127 -0.41 0.59 3.84
CA MET A 127 -0.34 2.06 3.75
C MET A 127 -0.65 2.78 5.08
N GLY A 128 -0.65 2.07 6.21
CA GLY A 128 -0.81 2.66 7.55
C GLY A 128 -2.22 2.65 8.13
N ASN A 129 -3.25 2.27 7.35
CA ASN A 129 -4.64 2.18 7.84
C ASN A 129 -4.91 0.82 8.53
N ARG A 130 -4.11 0.47 9.54
CA ARG A 130 -4.12 -0.85 10.20
C ARG A 130 -5.47 -1.20 10.85
N ALA A 131 -6.18 -0.19 11.36
CA ALA A 131 -7.48 -0.34 12.03
C ALA A 131 -8.68 -0.02 11.11
N THR A 132 -8.54 -0.21 9.79
CA THR A 132 -9.64 0.07 8.86
C THR A 132 -10.88 -0.76 9.21
N LYS A 133 -12.02 -0.08 9.36
CA LYS A 133 -13.34 -0.68 9.61
C LYS A 133 -14.24 -0.68 8.37
N LEU A 134 -13.70 -0.27 7.21
CA LEU A 134 -14.46 -0.27 5.96
C LEU A 134 -14.85 -1.70 5.65
N SER A 135 -16.15 -1.95 5.62
CA SER A 135 -16.72 -3.22 5.21
C SER A 135 -16.75 -3.34 3.69
N LEU A 136 -17.00 -4.56 3.23
CA LEU A 136 -17.26 -4.83 1.82
C LEU A 136 -18.49 -4.04 1.33
N ASP A 137 -19.51 -3.89 2.17
CA ASP A 137 -20.72 -3.14 1.85
C ASP A 137 -20.45 -1.63 1.69
N ASP A 138 -19.59 -1.06 2.54
CA ASP A 138 -19.14 0.33 2.41
C ASP A 138 -18.40 0.56 1.08
N PHE A 139 -17.55 -0.40 0.69
CA PHE A 139 -16.85 -0.35 -0.58
C PHE A 139 -17.80 -0.42 -1.78
N MET A 140 -18.80 -1.31 -1.73
CA MET A 140 -19.78 -1.43 -2.82
C MET A 140 -20.67 -0.19 -2.94
N LEU A 141 -21.12 0.38 -1.82
CA LEU A 141 -21.86 1.64 -1.81
C LEU A 141 -21.02 2.79 -2.37
N PHE A 142 -19.74 2.85 -2.02
CA PHE A 142 -18.80 3.83 -2.57
C PHE A 142 -18.61 3.66 -4.08
N TYR A 143 -18.51 2.41 -4.55
CA TYR A 143 -18.32 2.09 -5.96
C TYR A 143 -19.58 2.38 -6.79
N MET A 144 -20.76 1.95 -6.33
CA MET A 144 -22.02 2.12 -7.07
C MET A 144 -22.59 3.53 -6.96
N GLN A 145 -22.31 4.24 -5.86
CA GLN A 145 -22.83 5.57 -5.56
C GLN A 145 -24.37 5.69 -5.54
N SER A 146 -25.08 4.56 -5.48
CA SER A 146 -26.54 4.48 -5.40
C SER A 146 -26.96 3.37 -4.45
N ARG A 147 -27.73 3.75 -3.40
CA ARG A 147 -28.30 2.77 -2.46
C ARG A 147 -29.31 1.85 -3.14
N GLU A 148 -30.14 2.40 -4.03
CA GLU A 148 -31.17 1.63 -4.71
C GLU A 148 -30.56 0.56 -5.65
N GLU A 149 -29.54 0.93 -6.42
CA GLU A 149 -28.81 -0.02 -7.26
C GLU A 149 -28.11 -1.09 -6.43
N TYR A 150 -27.56 -0.70 -5.28
CA TYR A 150 -26.88 -1.63 -4.40
C TYR A 150 -27.82 -2.65 -3.75
N GLU A 151 -28.98 -2.23 -3.25
CA GLU A 151 -29.99 -3.15 -2.70
C GLU A 151 -30.53 -4.10 -3.79
N LYS A 152 -30.72 -3.60 -5.02
CA LYS A 152 -31.09 -4.44 -6.16
C LYS A 152 -29.99 -5.46 -6.48
N PHE A 153 -28.73 -5.05 -6.48
CA PHE A 153 -27.59 -5.94 -6.67
C PHE A 153 -27.52 -7.02 -5.59
N LYS A 154 -27.77 -6.66 -4.32
CA LYS A 154 -27.80 -7.62 -3.21
C LYS A 154 -28.84 -8.72 -3.43
N SER A 155 -30.07 -8.34 -3.78
CA SER A 155 -31.16 -9.30 -3.95
C SER A 155 -30.94 -10.24 -5.14
N GLN A 156 -30.35 -9.72 -6.22
CA GLN A 156 -30.13 -10.48 -7.45
C GLN A 156 -28.97 -11.49 -7.36
N ASN A 157 -27.97 -11.21 -6.53
CA ASN A 157 -26.73 -12.00 -6.51
C ASN A 157 -26.52 -12.79 -5.21
N GLY A 158 -27.50 -12.80 -4.29
CA GLY A 158 -27.37 -13.46 -2.99
C GLY A 158 -26.16 -12.94 -2.21
N TRP A 159 -25.97 -11.62 -2.23
CA TRP A 159 -24.75 -10.93 -1.76
C TRP A 159 -24.43 -11.17 -0.29
#